data_AF-A0A2E9Z8Q2-F1
#
_entry.id   AF-A0A2E9Z8Q2-F1
#
_cell.length_a   1.000
_cell.length_b   1.000
_cell.length_c   1.000
_cell.angle_alpha   90.00
_cell.angle_beta   90.00
_cell.angle_gamma   90.00
#
_symmetry.space_group_name_H-M   'P 1'
#
loop_
_entity.id
_entity.type
_entity.pdbx_description
1 polymer ?
#
loop_
_entity_poly.entity_id
_entity_poly.type
_entity_poly.pdbx_seq_one_letter_code
_entity_poly.pdbx_strand_id
1 'polypeptide(L)'
;MKKTIKSQDCHFVWDPPRPYTNNPTLTVKFTGGDFNGIFAQSRADVTITAVANDRRTLTTSGAVGSALERDEVRAYLKTSADTYYAVKVVRLVTGTAILAEPLPREIDLSTSAVLNFAMSYVDIGSANTGTSGVYPYTIAYDDIVGAKRVETGLLKVTARPFDTGLDHDELVGSMANLADMVPRRQSDFAPQIKASLDEMILAIRDHVVPDNITEDEVFNQQSFKRAHVYCAAAHIYEMNMQFDASDNMRARYHEMLDLALRSVTLDLDGDGVVDAGEENLRREGGSSTDFRASYSTYTKSENDSFFKIARGMRH
;
A
#
# COMPACT_ATOMS: atom_id res chain seq x y z
N MET A 1 2.80 6.27 -2.43
CA MET A 1 1.98 7.41 -2.88
C MET A 1 0.53 7.07 -2.58
N LYS A 2 -0.27 7.98 -2.00
CA LYS A 2 -1.69 7.70 -1.78
C LYS A 2 -2.48 8.05 -3.03
N LYS A 3 -3.51 7.26 -3.34
CA LYS A 3 -4.36 7.47 -4.52
C LYS A 3 -5.80 7.69 -4.10
N THR A 4 -6.51 8.50 -4.87
CA THR A 4 -7.95 8.69 -4.73
C THR A 4 -8.61 8.87 -6.09
N ILE A 5 -9.91 8.59 -6.13
CA ILE A 5 -10.71 8.63 -7.35
C ILE A 5 -11.14 10.07 -7.61
N LYS A 6 -11.03 10.50 -8.87
CA LYS A 6 -11.50 11.81 -9.34
C LYS A 6 -12.98 12.02 -9.03
N SER A 7 -13.32 13.21 -8.54
CA SER A 7 -14.70 13.63 -8.23
C SER A 7 -15.44 12.73 -7.23
N GLN A 8 -14.71 12.02 -6.37
CA GLN A 8 -15.28 11.25 -5.27
C GLN A 8 -14.74 11.74 -3.93
N ASP A 9 -15.55 11.57 -2.89
CA ASP A 9 -15.12 11.82 -1.52
C ASP A 9 -13.99 10.84 -1.16
N CYS A 10 -12.97 11.34 -0.49
CA CYS A 10 -11.76 10.58 -0.18
C CYS A 10 -11.61 10.44 1.33
N HIS A 11 -11.68 9.21 1.81
CA HIS A 11 -11.38 8.87 3.20
C HIS A 11 -9.87 8.76 3.40
N PHE A 12 -9.22 9.84 3.84
CA PHE A 12 -7.78 9.87 4.05
C PHE A 12 -7.45 9.27 5.41
N VAL A 13 -7.03 8.00 5.41
CA VAL A 13 -6.57 7.29 6.61
C VAL A 13 -5.10 7.57 6.88
N TRP A 14 -4.72 7.85 8.13
CA TRP A 14 -3.36 8.00 8.59
C TRP A 14 -3.11 7.13 9.82
N ASP A 15 -2.08 6.28 9.71
CA ASP A 15 -1.54 5.52 10.83
C ASP A 15 -0.26 6.22 11.30
N PRO A 16 -0.32 6.98 12.40
CA PRO A 16 0.83 7.69 12.91
C PRO A 16 1.92 6.68 13.31
N PRO A 17 3.21 6.99 13.13
CA PRO A 17 4.30 6.10 13.52
C PRO A 17 4.47 6.03 15.04
N ARG A 18 3.94 7.00 15.78
CA ARG A 18 4.07 7.15 17.23
C ARG A 18 2.79 7.76 17.82
N PRO A 19 2.58 7.62 19.14
CA PRO A 19 1.63 8.45 19.85
C PRO A 19 1.80 9.94 19.56
N TYR A 20 0.70 10.62 19.31
CA TYR A 20 0.68 12.08 19.20
C TYR A 20 -0.20 12.68 20.31
N THR A 21 -0.05 13.99 20.50
CA THR A 21 -0.91 14.82 21.35
C THR A 21 -1.56 15.91 20.47
N ASN A 22 -2.68 16.45 20.91
CA ASN A 22 -3.53 17.38 20.14
C ASN A 22 -4.16 16.76 18.88
N ASN A 23 -4.87 17.58 18.11
CA ASN A 23 -5.51 17.15 16.88
C ASN A 23 -4.54 17.36 15.69
N PRO A 24 -4.11 16.29 15.01
CA PRO A 24 -3.25 16.38 13.84
C PRO A 24 -3.97 17.13 12.72
N THR A 25 -3.22 17.82 11.86
CA THR A 25 -3.78 18.57 10.74
C THR A 25 -3.22 18.07 9.42
N LEU A 26 -4.10 17.91 8.43
CA LEU A 26 -3.77 17.59 7.04
C LEU A 26 -3.92 18.85 6.20
N THR A 27 -2.89 19.21 5.46
CA THR A 27 -2.95 20.22 4.40
C THR A 27 -2.65 19.57 3.06
N VAL A 28 -3.53 19.74 2.07
CA VAL A 28 -3.30 19.28 0.68
C VAL A 28 -3.37 20.48 -0.26
N LYS A 29 -2.35 20.62 -1.11
CA LYS A 29 -2.23 21.75 -2.04
C LYS A 29 -2.93 21.45 -3.38
N PHE A 30 -4.26 21.48 -3.40
CA PHE A 30 -5.03 21.28 -4.64
C PHE A 30 -4.96 22.50 -5.55
N THR A 31 -5.18 22.30 -6.86
CA THR A 31 -5.22 23.39 -7.86
C THR A 31 -6.31 24.43 -7.56
N GLY A 32 -7.46 23.98 -7.05
CA GLY A 32 -8.59 24.86 -6.68
C GLY A 32 -8.41 25.59 -5.34
N GLY A 33 -7.30 25.38 -4.64
CA GLY A 33 -7.02 25.95 -3.32
C GLY A 33 -6.63 24.89 -2.29
N ASP A 34 -6.00 25.35 -1.21
CA ASP A 34 -5.54 24.46 -0.14
C ASP A 34 -6.71 23.85 0.62
N PHE A 35 -6.73 22.52 0.70
CA PHE A 35 -7.57 21.82 1.66
C PHE A 35 -6.87 21.75 3.01
N ASN A 36 -7.59 22.06 4.10
CA ASN A 36 -7.10 21.90 5.46
C ASN A 36 -8.14 21.12 6.27
N GLY A 37 -7.74 19.96 6.78
CA GLY A 37 -8.57 19.07 7.59
C GLY A 37 -7.91 18.78 8.94
N ILE A 38 -8.75 18.51 9.94
CA ILE A 38 -8.30 18.07 11.27
C ILE A 38 -8.62 16.59 11.39
N PHE A 39 -7.63 15.78 11.74
CA PHE A 39 -7.81 14.35 11.90
C PHE A 39 -8.76 14.03 13.06
N ALA A 40 -9.74 13.18 12.78
CA ALA A 40 -10.54 12.50 13.78
C ALA A 40 -9.89 11.16 14.14
N GLN A 41 -9.89 10.82 15.43
CA GLN A 41 -9.54 9.46 15.84
C GLN A 41 -10.63 8.50 15.38
N SER A 42 -10.24 7.34 14.85
CA SER A 42 -11.21 6.32 14.43
C SER A 42 -12.05 5.83 15.62
N ARG A 43 -11.39 5.70 16.77
CA ARG A 43 -11.95 5.17 18.01
C ARG A 43 -11.44 5.92 19.23
N ALA A 44 -12.35 6.12 20.19
CA ALA A 44 -12.01 6.67 21.48
C ALA A 44 -11.10 5.73 22.29
N ASP A 45 -10.20 6.33 23.04
CA ASP A 45 -9.27 5.67 23.95
C ASP A 45 -9.98 4.76 24.97
N VAL A 46 -9.42 3.56 25.18
CA VAL A 46 -9.96 2.57 26.14
C VAL A 46 -9.07 2.51 27.37
N THR A 47 -9.65 2.71 28.56
CA THR A 47 -8.90 2.64 29.82
C THR A 47 -8.65 1.20 30.24
N ILE A 48 -7.42 0.91 30.67
CA ILE A 48 -6.95 -0.39 31.13
C ILE A 48 -6.71 -0.36 32.64
N THR A 49 -7.19 -1.38 33.35
CA THR A 49 -7.13 -1.45 34.82
C THR A 49 -6.31 -2.61 35.36
N ALA A 50 -6.11 -3.67 34.57
CA ALA A 50 -5.28 -4.80 34.96
C ALA A 50 -4.69 -5.52 33.73
N VAL A 51 -3.59 -6.23 33.95
CA VAL A 51 -2.99 -7.18 33.00
C VAL A 51 -3.01 -8.56 33.66
N ALA A 52 -3.50 -9.57 32.94
CA ALA A 52 -3.52 -10.94 33.44
C ALA A 52 -2.13 -11.59 33.39
N ASN A 53 -1.99 -12.76 34.04
CA ASN A 53 -0.71 -13.49 34.13
C ASN A 53 -0.14 -13.92 32.76
N ASP A 54 -1.00 -14.08 31.75
CA ASP A 54 -0.58 -14.38 30.38
C ASP A 54 0.06 -13.18 29.66
N ARG A 55 0.03 -11.99 30.29
CA ARG A 55 0.48 -10.69 29.77
C ARG A 55 -0.13 -10.31 28.42
N ARG A 56 -1.20 -10.99 28.02
CA ARG A 56 -1.88 -10.83 26.74
C ARG A 56 -3.30 -10.32 26.93
N THR A 57 -3.93 -10.69 28.04
CA THR A 57 -5.27 -10.30 28.40
C THR A 57 -5.24 -9.06 29.28
N LEU A 58 -5.86 -7.98 28.79
CA LEU A 58 -6.01 -6.71 29.50
C LEU A 58 -7.45 -6.56 29.99
N THR A 59 -7.62 -6.10 31.22
CA THR A 59 -8.94 -5.71 31.75
C THR A 59 -9.23 -4.28 31.36
N THR A 60 -10.33 -4.06 30.66
CA THR A 60 -10.79 -2.72 30.25
C THR A 60 -11.83 -2.19 31.24
N SER A 61 -11.82 -0.89 31.48
CA SER A 61 -12.89 -0.22 32.23
C SER A 61 -13.77 0.62 31.31
N GLY A 62 -15.09 0.52 31.51
CA GLY A 62 -16.08 1.20 30.68
C GLY A 62 -16.63 0.32 29.56
N ALA A 63 -17.73 0.76 28.95
CA ALA A 63 -18.33 0.08 27.81
C ALA A 63 -17.47 0.31 26.56
N VAL A 64 -17.18 -0.76 25.82
CA VAL A 64 -16.60 -0.65 24.48
C VAL A 64 -17.76 -0.41 23.51
N GLY A 65 -17.86 0.81 22.96
CA GLY A 65 -19.03 1.27 22.21
C GLY A 65 -19.24 0.63 20.83
N SER A 66 -18.19 0.09 20.20
CA SER A 66 -18.25 -0.54 18.87
C SER A 66 -17.34 -1.77 18.80
N ALA A 67 -17.69 -2.76 17.97
CA ALA A 67 -16.82 -3.91 17.71
C ALA A 67 -15.52 -3.43 17.05
N LEU A 68 -14.40 -4.14 17.30
CA LEU A 68 -13.12 -3.85 16.68
C LEU A 68 -13.23 -4.04 15.16
N GLU A 69 -12.92 -2.99 14.40
CA GLU A 69 -12.84 -3.08 12.95
C GLU A 69 -11.43 -3.51 12.53
N ARG A 70 -11.36 -4.15 11.37
CA ARG A 70 -10.15 -4.84 10.90
C ARG A 70 -8.95 -3.91 10.66
N ASP A 71 -9.21 -2.65 10.35
CA ASP A 71 -8.16 -1.66 10.11
C ASP A 71 -7.70 -0.97 11.41
N GLU A 72 -8.45 -1.14 12.51
CA GLU A 72 -8.17 -0.54 13.83
C GLU A 72 -7.29 -1.44 14.72
N VAL A 73 -6.61 -2.42 14.16
CA VAL A 73 -5.97 -3.49 14.94
C VAL A 73 -4.65 -3.02 15.59
N ARG A 74 -4.12 -1.86 15.18
CA ARG A 74 -2.90 -1.25 15.73
C ARG A 74 -3.22 -0.20 16.79
N ALA A 75 -2.60 -0.32 17.96
CA ALA A 75 -2.78 0.60 19.06
C ALA A 75 -1.48 0.84 19.84
N TYR A 76 -1.49 1.86 20.69
CA TYR A 76 -0.45 2.17 21.65
C TYR A 76 -1.00 2.01 23.06
N LEU A 77 -0.37 1.15 23.86
CA LEU A 77 -0.60 1.11 25.29
C LEU A 77 0.26 2.19 25.95
N LYS A 78 -0.39 3.21 26.51
CA LYS A 78 0.23 4.34 27.19
C LYS A 78 -0.02 4.19 28.69
N THR A 79 1.00 4.39 29.50
CA THR A 79 0.87 4.57 30.95
C THR A 79 1.58 5.86 31.34
N SER A 80 1.31 6.40 32.53
CA SER A 80 1.97 7.64 32.96
C SER A 80 3.36 7.41 33.55
N ALA A 81 3.64 6.18 34.01
CA ALA A 81 4.91 5.78 34.59
C ALA A 81 5.90 5.21 33.57
N ASP A 82 5.41 4.55 32.51
CA ASP A 82 6.22 4.07 31.38
C ASP A 82 6.13 5.03 30.17
N THR A 83 6.84 4.70 29.10
CA THR A 83 6.71 5.39 27.81
C THR A 83 5.40 4.95 27.11
N TYR A 84 5.52 4.16 26.05
CA TYR A 84 4.39 3.57 25.34
C TYR A 84 4.84 2.28 24.68
N TYR A 85 3.90 1.37 24.46
CA TYR A 85 4.13 0.12 23.77
C TYR A 85 3.23 0.02 22.55
N ALA A 86 3.83 -0.20 21.37
CA ALA A 86 3.05 -0.54 20.19
C ALA A 86 2.49 -1.95 20.36
N VAL A 87 1.17 -2.08 20.33
CA VAL A 87 0.45 -3.34 20.53
C VAL A 87 -0.50 -3.59 19.37
N LYS A 88 -0.80 -4.86 19.15
CA LYS A 88 -1.79 -5.30 18.18
C LYS A 88 -2.97 -5.94 18.92
N VAL A 89 -4.18 -5.44 18.72
CA VAL A 89 -5.39 -5.87 19.45
C VAL A 89 -6.14 -6.89 18.59
N VAL A 90 -6.31 -8.11 19.07
CA VAL A 90 -7.00 -9.18 18.33
C VAL A 90 -8.49 -9.23 18.68
N ARG A 91 -8.83 -8.86 19.90
CA ARG A 91 -10.22 -8.82 20.37
C ARG A 91 -10.41 -7.67 21.33
N LEU A 92 -11.52 -6.96 21.18
CA LEU A 92 -11.95 -5.93 22.08
C LEU A 92 -13.42 -6.17 22.43
N VAL A 93 -13.69 -6.40 23.71
CA VAL A 93 -15.04 -6.53 24.26
C VAL A 93 -15.13 -5.75 25.57
N THR A 94 -16.33 -5.41 26.01
CA THR A 94 -16.52 -4.78 27.31
C THR A 94 -15.91 -5.64 28.41
N GLY A 95 -15.01 -5.05 29.19
CA GLY A 95 -14.28 -5.71 30.27
C GLY A 95 -13.01 -6.46 29.85
N THR A 96 -12.74 -6.68 28.56
CA THR A 96 -11.55 -7.43 28.13
C THR A 96 -11.01 -7.01 26.76
N ALA A 97 -9.71 -6.75 26.68
CA ALA A 97 -8.96 -6.65 25.44
C ALA A 97 -7.90 -7.75 25.35
N ILE A 98 -7.74 -8.37 24.19
CA ILE A 98 -6.76 -9.43 23.96
C ILE A 98 -5.75 -8.94 22.93
N LEU A 99 -4.47 -8.93 23.31
CA LEU A 99 -3.37 -8.57 22.42
C LEU A 99 -2.97 -9.75 21.52
N ALA A 100 -2.29 -9.47 20.41
CA ALA A 100 -1.74 -10.52 19.54
C ALA A 100 -0.53 -11.21 20.19
N GLU A 101 0.28 -10.44 20.91
CA GLU A 101 1.50 -10.86 21.59
C GLU A 101 1.44 -10.46 23.06
N PRO A 102 2.05 -11.25 23.96
CA PRO A 102 2.18 -10.86 25.36
C PRO A 102 3.07 -9.62 25.48
N LEU A 103 2.81 -8.79 26.48
CA LEU A 103 3.61 -7.60 26.76
C LEU A 103 5.06 -8.01 27.10
N PRO A 104 6.06 -7.27 26.59
CA PRO A 104 7.47 -7.66 26.67
C PRO A 104 8.03 -7.61 28.10
N ARG A 105 7.42 -6.81 28.99
CA ARG A 105 7.77 -6.69 30.39
C ARG A 105 6.53 -6.31 31.22
N GLU A 106 6.70 -6.34 32.52
CA GLU A 106 5.69 -5.82 33.44
C GLU A 106 5.52 -4.32 33.21
N ILE A 107 4.26 -3.89 33.19
CA ILE A 107 3.87 -2.50 32.96
C ILE A 107 3.27 -1.99 34.26
N ASP A 108 3.68 -0.80 34.66
CA ASP A 108 3.11 -0.18 35.84
C ASP A 108 1.70 0.36 35.52
N LEU A 109 0.70 -0.25 36.16
CA LEU A 109 -0.71 0.13 36.10
C LEU A 109 -1.18 0.88 37.36
N SER A 110 -0.26 1.28 38.24
CA SER A 110 -0.58 2.07 39.45
C SER A 110 -1.22 3.42 39.13
N THR A 111 -1.09 3.86 37.88
CA THR A 111 -1.69 5.06 37.31
C THR A 111 -2.55 4.71 36.10
N SER A 112 -3.39 5.65 35.63
CA SER A 112 -4.28 5.41 34.49
C SER A 112 -3.48 4.95 33.26
N ALA A 113 -3.81 3.75 32.78
CA ALA A 113 -3.28 3.18 31.55
C ALA A 113 -4.36 3.23 30.47
N VAL A 114 -3.97 3.57 29.24
CA VAL A 114 -4.88 3.79 28.13
C VAL A 114 -4.39 3.07 26.89
N LEU A 115 -5.31 2.37 26.23
CA LEU A 115 -5.14 1.80 24.92
C LEU A 115 -5.64 2.81 23.89
N ASN A 116 -4.71 3.45 23.18
CA ASN A 116 -4.96 4.47 22.17
C ASN A 116 -4.84 3.85 20.78
N PHE A 117 -5.92 3.86 20.01
CA PHE A 117 -5.94 3.32 18.66
C PHE A 117 -5.20 4.27 17.71
N ALA A 118 -4.32 3.72 16.87
CA ALA A 118 -3.43 4.55 16.06
C ALA A 118 -4.17 5.23 14.90
N MET A 119 -5.12 4.50 14.28
CA MET A 119 -5.81 4.95 13.08
C MET A 119 -6.54 6.28 13.30
N SER A 120 -6.24 7.25 12.45
CA SER A 120 -6.93 8.54 12.39
C SER A 120 -7.32 8.83 10.95
N TYR A 121 -8.40 9.58 10.72
CA TYR A 121 -8.85 9.89 9.37
C TYR A 121 -9.30 11.33 9.17
N VAL A 122 -9.32 11.76 7.91
CA VAL A 122 -9.90 13.01 7.42
C VAL A 122 -10.66 12.72 6.14
N ASP A 123 -11.91 13.19 6.05
CA ASP A 123 -12.65 13.14 4.80
C ASP A 123 -12.36 14.38 3.95
N ILE A 124 -11.89 14.15 2.73
CA ILE A 124 -11.68 15.19 1.72
C ILE A 124 -12.87 15.13 0.77
N GLY A 125 -13.63 16.23 0.66
CA GLY A 125 -14.80 16.28 -0.21
C GLY A 125 -14.45 16.20 -1.69
N SER A 126 -15.36 15.63 -2.48
CA SER A 126 -15.28 15.45 -3.94
C SER A 126 -15.02 16.75 -4.72
N ALA A 127 -15.41 17.91 -4.18
CA ALA A 127 -15.09 19.21 -4.77
C ALA A 127 -13.58 19.45 -4.87
N ASN A 128 -12.79 18.96 -3.91
CA ASN A 128 -11.34 19.09 -3.90
C ASN A 128 -10.66 18.08 -4.84
N THR A 129 -11.27 16.90 -5.07
CA THR A 129 -10.75 15.84 -5.95
C THR A 129 -11.28 15.94 -7.39
N GLY A 130 -11.88 17.07 -7.78
CA GLY A 130 -12.48 17.24 -9.12
C GLY A 130 -11.48 17.28 -10.28
N THR A 131 -10.20 17.55 -10.00
CA THR A 131 -9.14 17.64 -11.03
C THR A 131 -8.08 16.55 -10.81
N SER A 132 -7.86 15.73 -11.84
CA SER A 132 -6.77 14.74 -11.84
C SER A 132 -5.42 15.44 -11.72
N GLY A 133 -4.52 14.87 -10.93
CA GLY A 133 -3.21 15.46 -10.69
C GLY A 133 -2.50 14.83 -9.49
N VAL A 134 -1.25 15.23 -9.28
CA VAL A 134 -0.44 14.81 -8.14
C VAL A 134 -0.25 16.02 -7.22
N TYR A 135 -0.79 15.93 -6.01
CA TYR A 135 -0.81 17.02 -5.05
C TYR A 135 0.08 16.70 -3.84
N PRO A 136 0.98 17.61 -3.43
CA PRO A 136 1.71 17.43 -2.19
C PRO A 136 0.77 17.63 -1.01
N TYR A 137 0.91 16.77 0.00
CA TYR A 137 0.26 16.91 1.28
C TYR A 137 1.26 17.02 2.41
N THR A 138 0.82 17.61 3.51
CA THR A 138 1.58 17.77 4.74
C THR A 138 0.69 17.41 5.92
N ILE A 139 1.19 16.57 6.81
CA ILE A 139 0.55 16.22 8.07
C ILE A 139 1.39 16.83 9.19
N ALA A 140 0.80 17.72 9.98
CA ALA A 140 1.47 18.34 11.12
C ALA A 140 0.83 17.83 12.43
N TYR A 141 1.68 17.42 13.36
CA TYR A 141 1.27 16.88 14.67
C TYR A 141 2.33 17.12 15.75
N ASP A 142 1.93 17.05 17.01
CA ASP A 142 2.83 17.10 18.15
C ASP A 142 3.08 15.68 18.70
N ASP A 143 4.33 15.29 18.86
CA ASP A 143 4.70 14.04 19.54
C ASP A 143 4.27 14.10 21.03
N ILE A 144 4.27 12.97 21.74
CA ILE A 144 3.90 12.89 23.16
C ILE A 144 4.77 13.75 24.08
N VAL A 145 5.98 14.09 23.64
CA VAL A 145 6.94 14.97 24.34
C VAL A 145 6.76 16.45 23.93
N GLY A 146 5.74 16.78 23.12
CA GLY A 146 5.46 18.14 22.64
C GLY A 146 6.35 18.61 21.50
N ALA A 147 7.12 17.71 20.88
CA ALA A 147 7.95 18.04 19.72
C ALA A 147 7.08 18.14 18.46
N LYS A 148 7.17 19.26 17.74
CA LYS A 148 6.48 19.46 16.46
C LYS A 148 7.04 18.54 15.39
N ARG A 149 6.17 17.79 14.72
CA ARG A 149 6.49 16.86 13.64
C ARG A 149 5.72 17.22 12.39
N VAL A 150 6.34 16.93 11.25
CA VAL A 150 5.77 17.15 9.93
C VAL A 150 6.07 15.94 9.07
N GLU A 151 5.03 15.34 8.51
CA GLU A 151 5.12 14.27 7.50
C GLU A 151 4.64 14.81 6.15
N THR A 152 5.37 14.51 5.09
CA THR A 152 5.05 14.95 3.74
C THR A 152 4.85 13.77 2.82
N GLY A 153 3.96 13.92 1.85
CA GLY A 153 3.79 12.91 0.82
C GLY A 153 3.06 13.44 -0.40
N LEU A 154 2.71 12.53 -1.31
CA LEU A 154 1.99 12.83 -2.53
C LEU A 154 0.65 12.09 -2.54
N LEU A 155 -0.41 12.84 -2.85
CA LEU A 155 -1.76 12.35 -3.12
C LEU A 155 -2.01 12.47 -4.63
N LYS A 156 -2.14 11.34 -5.32
CA LYS A 156 -2.56 11.31 -6.72
C LYS A 156 -4.08 11.20 -6.79
N VAL A 157 -4.70 12.14 -7.48
CA VAL A 157 -6.10 12.08 -7.91
C VAL A 157 -6.11 11.59 -9.35
N THR A 158 -6.75 10.47 -9.60
CA THR A 158 -6.89 9.89 -10.94
C THR A 158 -8.29 9.35 -11.13
N ALA A 159 -8.77 9.26 -12.36
CA ALA A 159 -10.06 8.65 -12.64
C ALA A 159 -10.10 7.17 -12.23
N ARG A 160 -8.97 6.46 -12.39
CA ARG A 160 -8.88 5.01 -12.18
C ARG A 160 -7.54 4.65 -11.52
N PRO A 161 -7.48 4.65 -10.18
CA PRO A 161 -6.33 4.09 -9.48
C PRO A 161 -6.09 2.64 -9.91
N PHE A 162 -4.85 2.30 -10.23
CA PHE A 162 -4.49 0.96 -10.62
C PHE A 162 -4.76 -0.04 -9.49
N ASP A 163 -5.68 -0.96 -9.75
CA ASP A 163 -6.03 -2.06 -8.87
C ASP A 163 -6.46 -3.27 -9.70
N THR A 164 -5.86 -4.43 -9.43
CA THR A 164 -6.30 -5.67 -10.07
C THR A 164 -7.54 -6.26 -9.43
N GLY A 165 -7.99 -5.73 -8.28
CA GLY A 165 -9.12 -6.26 -7.52
C GLY A 165 -8.88 -7.67 -6.99
N LEU A 166 -7.62 -8.04 -6.72
CA LEU A 166 -7.29 -9.33 -6.10
C LEU A 166 -7.62 -9.24 -4.61
N ASP A 167 -8.47 -10.12 -4.12
CA ASP A 167 -8.77 -10.25 -2.70
C ASP A 167 -8.24 -11.57 -2.11
N HIS A 168 -8.47 -11.78 -0.81
CA HIS A 168 -8.02 -12.98 -0.10
C HIS A 168 -8.68 -14.24 -0.65
N ASP A 169 -9.99 -14.19 -0.92
CA ASP A 169 -10.77 -15.35 -1.32
C ASP A 169 -10.40 -15.80 -2.74
N GLU A 170 -10.16 -14.86 -3.65
CA GLU A 170 -9.62 -15.14 -4.98
C GLU A 170 -8.19 -15.70 -4.91
N LEU A 171 -7.33 -15.14 -4.05
CA LEU A 171 -5.97 -15.64 -3.87
C LEU A 171 -5.98 -17.10 -3.39
N VAL A 172 -6.72 -17.39 -2.32
CA VAL A 172 -6.81 -18.74 -1.76
C VAL A 172 -7.56 -19.68 -2.71
N GLY A 173 -8.60 -19.21 -3.39
CA GLY A 173 -9.30 -19.97 -4.42
C GLY A 173 -8.38 -20.36 -5.59
N SER A 174 -7.40 -19.53 -5.90
CA SER A 174 -6.39 -19.83 -6.93
C SER A 174 -5.29 -20.79 -6.46
N MET A 175 -4.94 -20.75 -5.18
CA MET A 175 -3.89 -21.56 -4.54
C MET A 175 -4.35 -22.00 -3.15
N ALA A 176 -5.11 -23.10 -3.09
CA ALA A 176 -5.78 -23.54 -1.86
C ALA A 176 -4.83 -23.81 -0.69
N ASN A 177 -3.60 -24.23 -0.97
CA ASN A 177 -2.58 -24.49 0.05
C ASN A 177 -2.12 -23.24 0.80
N LEU A 178 -2.34 -22.04 0.26
CA LEU A 178 -2.04 -20.80 0.97
C LEU A 178 -2.97 -20.56 2.16
N ALA A 179 -4.19 -21.13 2.16
CA ALA A 179 -5.16 -20.98 3.26
C ALA A 179 -4.57 -21.36 4.63
N ASP A 180 -3.80 -22.45 4.65
CA ASP A 180 -3.20 -22.98 5.88
C ASP A 180 -1.99 -22.17 6.35
N MET A 181 -1.52 -21.22 5.53
CA MET A 181 -0.33 -20.41 5.78
C MET A 181 -0.67 -19.03 6.36
N VAL A 182 -1.94 -18.72 6.63
CA VAL A 182 -2.35 -17.45 7.22
C VAL A 182 -1.71 -17.33 8.62
N PRO A 183 -0.90 -16.29 8.88
CA PRO A 183 -0.29 -16.11 10.19
C PRO A 183 -1.37 -15.99 11.27
N ARG A 184 -1.17 -16.63 12.42
CA ARG A 184 -2.10 -16.56 13.57
C ARG A 184 -2.42 -15.13 14.06
N ARG A 185 -1.58 -14.16 13.69
CA ARG A 185 -1.69 -12.73 14.02
C ARG A 185 -2.45 -11.92 12.97
N GLN A 186 -2.89 -12.54 11.88
CA GLN A 186 -3.61 -11.92 10.76
C GLN A 186 -4.93 -12.68 10.56
N SER A 187 -5.94 -11.98 10.08
CA SER A 187 -7.19 -12.60 9.64
C SER A 187 -7.04 -13.27 8.29
N ASP A 188 -6.16 -12.74 7.45
CA ASP A 188 -6.05 -13.03 6.01
C ASP A 188 -4.78 -12.37 5.42
N PHE A 189 -4.63 -12.45 4.10
CA PHE A 189 -3.43 -12.01 3.38
C PHE A 189 -3.49 -10.60 2.77
N ALA A 190 -4.47 -9.75 3.12
CA ALA A 190 -4.52 -8.40 2.51
C ALA A 190 -3.23 -7.57 2.65
N PRO A 191 -2.44 -7.66 3.75
CA PRO A 191 -1.15 -6.97 3.81
C PRO A 191 -0.17 -7.44 2.73
N GLN A 192 -0.11 -8.75 2.48
CA GLN A 192 0.77 -9.35 1.48
C GLN A 192 0.28 -9.06 0.06
N ILE A 193 -1.04 -9.11 -0.17
CA ILE A 193 -1.68 -8.72 -1.43
C ILE A 193 -1.35 -7.24 -1.71
N LYS A 194 -1.57 -6.34 -0.75
CA LYS A 194 -1.27 -4.92 -0.93
C LYS A 194 0.21 -4.65 -1.22
N ALA A 195 1.12 -5.31 -0.50
CA ALA A 195 2.56 -5.19 -0.76
C ALA A 195 2.94 -5.69 -2.17
N SER A 196 2.28 -6.74 -2.64
CA SER A 196 2.49 -7.29 -3.99
C SER A 196 1.95 -6.37 -5.07
N LEU A 197 0.81 -5.73 -4.83
CA LEU A 197 0.27 -4.70 -5.72
C LEU A 197 1.24 -3.52 -5.83
N ASP A 198 1.80 -3.05 -4.71
CA ASP A 198 2.79 -1.96 -4.70
C ASP A 198 4.06 -2.33 -5.50
N GLU A 199 4.56 -3.57 -5.37
CA GLU A 199 5.70 -4.07 -6.16
C GLU A 199 5.38 -4.12 -7.66
N MET A 200 4.20 -4.62 -8.02
CA MET A 200 3.77 -4.71 -9.41
C MET A 200 3.51 -3.33 -10.02
N ILE A 201 2.96 -2.38 -9.25
CA ILE A 201 2.80 -0.97 -9.66
C ILE A 201 4.16 -0.37 -10.04
N LEU A 202 5.22 -0.64 -9.28
CA LEU A 202 6.57 -0.16 -9.61
C LEU A 202 7.08 -0.75 -10.92
N ALA A 203 6.89 -2.05 -11.13
CA ALA A 203 7.31 -2.74 -12.36
C ALA A 203 6.54 -2.24 -13.60
N ILE A 204 5.22 -2.06 -13.48
CA ILE A 204 4.39 -1.51 -14.57
C ILE A 204 4.77 -0.07 -14.84
N ARG A 205 4.97 0.74 -13.79
CA ARG A 205 5.37 2.14 -13.93
C ARG A 205 6.67 2.27 -14.71
N ASP A 206 7.71 1.50 -14.38
CA ASP A 206 8.98 1.50 -15.13
C ASP A 206 8.77 1.24 -16.63
N HIS A 207 7.83 0.35 -16.97
CA HIS A 207 7.52 0.00 -18.35
C HIS A 207 6.71 1.06 -19.13
N VAL A 208 5.88 1.86 -18.45
CA VAL A 208 5.03 2.88 -19.10
C VAL A 208 5.59 4.31 -19.01
N VAL A 209 6.58 4.55 -18.15
CA VAL A 209 7.27 5.86 -18.03
C VAL A 209 7.76 6.44 -19.37
N PRO A 210 8.28 5.66 -20.35
CA PRO A 210 8.69 6.20 -21.65
C PRO A 210 7.60 6.96 -22.41
N ASP A 211 6.32 6.72 -22.12
CA ASP A 211 5.19 7.41 -22.74
C ASP A 211 4.72 8.63 -21.98
N ASN A 212 5.41 8.96 -20.89
CA ASN A 212 5.00 10.03 -20.00
C ASN A 212 3.59 9.82 -19.38
N ILE A 213 3.18 8.56 -19.25
CA ILE A 213 1.98 8.12 -18.53
C ILE A 213 2.40 7.35 -17.27
N THR A 214 1.44 7.00 -16.42
CA THR A 214 1.67 6.17 -15.24
C THR A 214 0.86 4.88 -15.31
N GLU A 215 1.00 4.02 -14.29
CA GLU A 215 0.27 2.76 -14.24
C GLU A 215 -1.25 2.92 -14.13
N ASP A 216 -1.74 4.06 -13.66
CA ASP A 216 -3.18 4.29 -13.50
C ASP A 216 -3.90 4.44 -14.85
N GLU A 217 -3.16 4.79 -15.89
CA GLU A 217 -3.65 4.96 -17.25
C GLU A 217 -3.74 3.62 -18.03
N VAL A 218 -3.45 2.50 -17.36
CA VAL A 218 -3.69 1.15 -17.91
C VAL A 218 -5.18 0.81 -17.82
N PHE A 219 -5.84 0.54 -18.96
CA PHE A 219 -7.27 0.17 -19.00
C PHE A 219 -7.52 -1.27 -18.55
N ASN A 220 -6.67 -2.22 -18.94
CA ASN A 220 -6.87 -3.66 -18.72
C ASN A 220 -6.19 -4.16 -17.43
N GLN A 221 -6.39 -3.46 -16.32
CA GLN A 221 -5.75 -3.76 -15.02
C GLN A 221 -6.00 -5.20 -14.55
N GLN A 222 -7.18 -5.76 -14.86
CA GLN A 222 -7.56 -7.14 -14.56
C GLN A 222 -6.67 -8.20 -15.24
N SER A 223 -6.07 -7.88 -16.39
CA SER A 223 -5.13 -8.79 -17.08
C SER A 223 -3.89 -9.09 -16.23
N PHE A 224 -3.55 -8.20 -15.30
CA PHE A 224 -2.42 -8.36 -14.38
C PHE A 224 -2.76 -9.19 -13.13
N LYS A 225 -4.04 -9.54 -12.90
CA LYS A 225 -4.48 -10.27 -11.69
C LYS A 225 -3.71 -11.57 -11.49
N ARG A 226 -3.41 -12.31 -12.56
CA ARG A 226 -2.67 -13.58 -12.44
C ARG A 226 -1.21 -13.36 -12.02
N ALA A 227 -0.56 -12.30 -12.51
CA ALA A 227 0.77 -11.92 -12.05
C ALA A 227 0.72 -11.53 -10.56
N HIS A 228 -0.27 -10.73 -10.17
CA HIS A 228 -0.48 -10.32 -8.78
C HIS A 228 -0.64 -11.52 -7.83
N VAL A 229 -1.40 -12.55 -8.21
CA VAL A 229 -1.54 -13.81 -7.46
C VAL A 229 -0.18 -14.46 -7.17
N TYR A 230 0.67 -14.59 -8.20
CA TYR A 230 1.99 -15.21 -8.03
C TYR A 230 2.94 -14.34 -7.19
N CYS A 231 2.87 -13.02 -7.32
CA CYS A 231 3.63 -12.11 -6.47
C CYS A 231 3.21 -12.23 -4.99
N ALA A 232 1.90 -12.25 -4.71
CA ALA A 232 1.37 -12.45 -3.37
C ALA A 232 1.76 -13.81 -2.78
N ALA A 233 1.68 -14.88 -3.57
CA ALA A 233 2.14 -16.20 -3.17
C ALA A 233 3.64 -16.21 -2.82
N ALA A 234 4.48 -15.53 -3.61
CA ALA A 234 5.91 -15.43 -3.34
C ALA A 234 6.20 -14.80 -1.98
N HIS A 235 5.55 -13.67 -1.66
CA HIS A 235 5.65 -13.01 -0.34
C HIS A 235 5.21 -13.92 0.80
N ILE A 236 4.14 -14.69 0.61
CA ILE A 236 3.64 -15.64 1.63
C ILE A 236 4.63 -16.80 1.85
N TYR A 237 5.21 -17.36 0.79
CA TYR A 237 6.21 -18.41 0.91
C TYR A 237 7.51 -17.92 1.55
N GLU A 238 7.96 -16.71 1.21
CA GLU A 238 9.13 -16.07 1.80
C GLU A 238 8.95 -15.88 3.32
N MET A 239 7.77 -15.39 3.74
CA MET A 239 7.42 -15.25 5.15
C MET A 239 7.41 -16.59 5.91
N ASN A 240 7.10 -17.70 5.23
CA ASN A 240 7.11 -19.04 5.80
C ASN A 240 8.46 -19.76 5.63
N MET A 241 9.52 -19.03 5.25
CA MET A 241 10.88 -19.56 5.05
C MET A 241 10.96 -20.65 3.98
N GLN A 242 10.02 -20.66 3.02
CA GLN A 242 9.99 -21.57 1.87
C GLN A 242 10.57 -20.86 0.65
N PHE A 243 11.86 -20.54 0.70
CA PHE A 243 12.54 -19.72 -0.32
C PHE A 243 12.49 -20.35 -1.71
N ASP A 244 12.68 -21.67 -1.85
CA ASP A 244 12.59 -22.36 -3.14
C ASP A 244 11.20 -22.21 -3.80
N ALA A 245 10.14 -22.28 -3.00
CA ALA A 245 8.78 -22.07 -3.49
C ALA A 245 8.55 -20.60 -3.86
N SER A 246 9.07 -19.67 -3.05
CA SER A 246 9.02 -18.24 -3.33
C SER A 246 9.69 -17.89 -4.65
N ASP A 247 10.90 -18.38 -4.90
CA ASP A 247 11.64 -18.12 -6.14
C ASP A 247 10.91 -18.64 -7.38
N ASN A 248 10.32 -19.84 -7.27
CA ASN A 248 9.47 -20.39 -8.33
C ASN A 248 8.23 -19.51 -8.60
N MET A 249 7.59 -18.99 -7.55
CA MET A 249 6.45 -18.07 -7.71
C MET A 249 6.88 -16.72 -8.28
N ARG A 250 8.04 -16.17 -7.90
CA ARG A 250 8.60 -14.95 -8.50
C ARG A 250 8.88 -15.13 -9.99
N ALA A 251 9.44 -16.27 -10.40
CA ALA A 251 9.65 -16.58 -11.81
C ALA A 251 8.32 -16.59 -12.59
N ARG A 252 7.28 -17.25 -12.06
CA ARG A 252 5.93 -17.24 -12.66
C ARG A 252 5.29 -15.86 -12.69
N TYR A 253 5.50 -15.06 -11.65
CA TYR A 253 5.07 -13.66 -11.61
C TYR A 253 5.65 -12.88 -12.78
N HIS A 254 6.96 -12.92 -13.00
CA HIS A 254 7.61 -12.22 -14.11
C HIS A 254 7.11 -12.72 -15.48
N GLU A 255 6.95 -14.04 -15.67
CA GLU A 255 6.39 -14.59 -16.92
C GLU A 255 4.98 -14.06 -17.21
N MET A 256 4.10 -14.04 -16.20
CA MET A 256 2.73 -13.55 -16.36
C MET A 256 2.67 -12.03 -16.54
N LEU A 257 3.53 -11.30 -15.84
CA LEU A 257 3.66 -9.85 -15.98
C LEU A 257 4.09 -9.48 -17.39
N ASP A 258 5.14 -10.12 -17.91
CA ASP A 258 5.63 -9.91 -19.28
C ASP A 258 4.55 -10.26 -20.31
N LEU A 259 3.76 -11.32 -20.07
CA LEU A 259 2.65 -11.68 -20.95
C LEU A 259 1.57 -10.60 -20.96
N ALA A 260 1.19 -10.08 -19.78
CA ALA A 260 0.20 -9.00 -19.67
C ALA A 260 0.71 -7.69 -20.31
N LEU A 261 2.00 -7.39 -20.15
CA LEU A 261 2.65 -6.20 -20.73
C LEU A 261 2.73 -6.23 -22.28
N ARG A 262 2.60 -7.41 -22.91
CA ARG A 262 2.57 -7.51 -24.38
C ARG A 262 1.24 -7.07 -25.01
N SER A 263 0.18 -6.96 -24.22
CA SER A 263 -1.15 -6.58 -24.68
C SER A 263 -1.77 -5.59 -23.71
N VAL A 264 -1.13 -4.42 -23.56
CA VAL A 264 -1.64 -3.36 -22.70
C VAL A 264 -2.48 -2.40 -23.54
N THR A 265 -3.60 -1.97 -22.96
CA THR A 265 -4.38 -0.86 -23.49
C THR A 265 -4.12 0.35 -22.59
N LEU A 266 -3.66 1.45 -23.17
CA LEU A 266 -3.16 2.63 -22.45
C LEU A 266 -3.97 3.87 -22.82
N ASP A 267 -4.42 4.60 -21.81
CA ASP A 267 -5.04 5.92 -21.91
C ASP A 267 -3.94 6.98 -22.10
N LEU A 268 -3.61 7.30 -23.36
CA LEU A 268 -2.47 8.18 -23.67
C LEU A 268 -2.81 9.65 -23.44
N ASP A 269 -4.07 10.04 -23.59
CA ASP A 269 -4.52 11.42 -23.41
C ASP A 269 -5.21 11.70 -22.07
N GLY A 270 -5.53 10.65 -21.31
CA GLY A 270 -6.08 10.72 -19.96
C GLY A 270 -7.55 11.11 -19.93
N ASP A 271 -8.27 11.00 -21.05
CA ASP A 271 -9.68 11.37 -21.16
C ASP A 271 -10.62 10.27 -20.63
N GLY A 272 -10.09 9.06 -20.47
CA GLY A 272 -10.79 7.91 -19.94
C GLY A 272 -11.63 7.13 -20.94
N VAL A 273 -11.44 7.34 -22.24
CA VAL A 273 -12.02 6.59 -23.36
C VAL A 273 -10.90 5.81 -24.05
N VAL A 274 -11.20 4.64 -24.60
CA VAL A 274 -10.21 3.88 -25.38
C VAL A 274 -10.27 4.39 -26.82
N ASP A 275 -9.20 5.00 -27.27
CA ASP A 275 -9.10 5.58 -28.60
C ASP A 275 -8.36 4.71 -29.64
N ALA A 276 -8.50 5.09 -30.91
CA ALA A 276 -7.81 4.43 -32.00
C ALA A 276 -6.28 4.62 -31.86
N GLY A 277 -5.56 3.53 -31.61
CA GLY A 277 -4.11 3.55 -31.37
C GLY A 277 -3.71 3.33 -29.91
N GLU A 278 -4.68 3.20 -29.01
CA GLU A 278 -4.47 2.91 -27.59
C GLU A 278 -4.64 1.43 -27.23
N GLU A 279 -5.28 0.66 -28.11
CA GLU A 279 -5.55 -0.76 -27.92
C GLU A 279 -4.38 -1.67 -28.31
N ASN A 280 -4.19 -2.73 -27.53
CA ASN A 280 -3.29 -3.84 -27.86
C ASN A 280 -1.88 -3.38 -28.23
N LEU A 281 -1.38 -2.39 -27.50
CA LEU A 281 -0.04 -1.87 -27.70
C LEU A 281 0.96 -2.95 -27.29
N ARG A 282 1.55 -3.59 -28.31
CA ARG A 282 2.62 -4.56 -28.14
C ARG A 282 3.94 -3.82 -28.04
N ARG A 283 4.38 -3.59 -26.81
CA ARG A 283 5.73 -3.08 -26.56
C ARG A 283 6.67 -4.24 -26.43
N GLU A 284 7.51 -4.41 -27.45
CA GLU A 284 8.73 -5.20 -27.33
C GLU A 284 9.86 -4.26 -26.91
N GLY A 285 10.26 -4.31 -25.63
CA GLY A 285 11.46 -3.62 -25.14
C GLY A 285 11.21 -2.23 -24.59
N GLY A 286 11.22 -2.13 -23.26
CA GLY A 286 11.13 -0.87 -22.53
C GLY A 286 11.82 -0.88 -21.16
N SER A 287 12.41 -2.01 -20.76
CA SER A 287 13.21 -2.06 -19.53
C SER A 287 14.46 -1.20 -19.71
N SER A 288 14.85 -0.45 -18.67
CA SER A 288 16.13 0.26 -18.60
C SER A 288 17.36 -0.67 -18.76
N THR A 289 17.17 -1.98 -18.64
CA THR A 289 18.19 -3.02 -18.89
C THR A 289 18.15 -3.59 -20.31
N ASP A 290 17.16 -3.22 -21.13
CA ASP A 290 17.06 -3.69 -22.51
C ASP A 290 17.95 -2.85 -23.43
N PHE A 291 19.12 -3.40 -23.75
CA PHE A 291 20.11 -2.80 -24.65
C PHE A 291 19.53 -2.46 -26.04
N ARG A 292 18.41 -3.07 -26.44
CA ARG A 292 17.72 -2.81 -27.71
C ARG A 292 17.01 -1.46 -27.75
N ALA A 293 16.61 -0.91 -26.60
CA ALA A 293 16.02 0.43 -26.53
C ALA A 293 16.99 1.54 -26.98
N SER A 294 18.31 1.30 -26.90
CA SER A 294 19.34 2.26 -27.35
C SER A 294 19.49 2.36 -28.87
N TYR A 295 18.92 1.42 -29.65
CA TYR A 295 19.03 1.41 -31.11
C TYR A 295 17.82 2.01 -31.84
N SER A 296 16.71 2.30 -31.15
CA SER A 296 15.50 2.84 -31.78
C SER A 296 15.69 4.25 -32.36
N THR A 297 16.65 5.01 -31.82
CA THR A 297 17.04 6.34 -32.29
C THR A 297 18.33 6.33 -33.12
N TYR A 298 18.95 5.16 -33.33
CA TYR A 298 20.17 5.04 -34.11
C TYR A 298 19.87 5.19 -35.61
N THR A 299 20.05 6.40 -36.13
CA THR A 299 20.07 6.65 -37.57
C THR A 299 21.46 6.27 -38.09
N LYS A 300 21.55 5.21 -38.89
CA LYS A 300 22.80 4.82 -39.56
C LYS A 300 23.37 6.00 -40.32
N SER A 301 24.59 6.40 -39.98
CA SER A 301 25.31 7.39 -40.78
C SER A 301 25.78 6.75 -42.09
N GLU A 302 26.09 7.55 -43.12
CA GLU A 302 26.66 7.02 -44.37
C GLU A 302 27.93 6.18 -44.14
N ASN A 303 28.66 6.43 -43.05
CA ASN A 303 29.84 5.65 -42.65
C ASN A 303 29.50 4.22 -42.19
N ASP A 304 28.29 3.96 -41.70
CA ASP A 304 27.85 2.62 -41.28
C ASP A 304 27.45 1.72 -42.45
N SER A 305 27.26 2.29 -43.65
CA SER A 305 26.92 1.53 -44.85
C SER A 305 28.10 0.71 -45.39
N PHE A 306 29.33 1.03 -44.96
CA PHE A 306 30.55 0.33 -45.38
C PHE A 306 30.91 -0.85 -44.47
N PHE A 307 30.30 -0.98 -43.30
CA PHE A 307 30.62 -2.07 -42.37
C PHE A 307 29.87 -3.35 -42.76
N LYS A 308 30.46 -4.15 -43.65
CA LYS A 308 30.00 -5.51 -43.93
C LYS A 308 30.65 -6.47 -42.94
N ILE A 309 29.87 -7.03 -42.01
CA ILE A 309 30.31 -8.11 -41.14
C ILE A 309 30.66 -9.32 -42.02
N ALA A 310 31.95 -9.57 -42.23
CA ALA A 310 32.43 -10.79 -42.85
C ALA A 310 32.42 -11.93 -41.81
N ARG A 311 31.87 -13.10 -42.19
CA ARG A 311 31.86 -14.30 -41.35
C ARG A 311 33.29 -14.65 -40.95
N GLY A 312 33.67 -14.41 -39.69
CA GLY A 312 35.01 -14.73 -39.21
C GLY A 312 35.48 -13.99 -37.96
N MET A 313 34.76 -12.97 -37.46
CA MET A 313 35.09 -12.37 -36.18
C MET A 313 34.66 -13.32 -35.04
N ARG A 314 35.64 -14.04 -34.48
CA ARG A 314 35.49 -14.83 -33.24
C ARG A 314 35.28 -13.88 -32.05
N HIS A 315 34.34 -14.25 -31.19
CA HIS A 315 34.18 -13.70 -29.85
C HIS A 315 35.43 -13.94 -28.99
#